data_AF-A0AAI9YV35-F1
#
_entry.id   AF-A0AAI9YV35-F1
#
_cell.length_a   1.000
_cell.length_b   1.000
_cell.length_c   1.000
_cell.angle_alpha   90.00
_cell.angle_beta   90.00
_cell.angle_gamma   90.00
#
_symmetry.space_group_name_H-M   'P 1'
#
loop_
_entity.id
_entity.type
_entity.pdbx_description
1 polymer ?
#
loop_
_entity_poly.entity_id
_entity_poly.type
_entity_poly.pdbx_seq_one_letter_code
_entity_poly.pdbx_strand_id
1 'polypeptide(L)'
;TGASRVFIFDHTIRRQLPGTAAQGRAARGPVQRVHIDQSYKAALSRVPHHLPDDADKLLKGRVQIINVWRPIKTVQRDPLAIADARSVAESDLVVTGLIYPDRRGETYAVRHSNAHKWYYKDGLTPNEVILIKCFDSKTDGRARRVPHTAFVDPTASSDAPPRESIEVRALVFHPEDQT
;
A
#
# COMPACT_ATOMS: atom_id res chain seq x y z
N THR A 1 8.62 -17.25 6.76
CA THR A 1 7.82 -16.66 5.67
C THR A 1 7.59 -17.62 4.51
N GLY A 2 8.43 -18.63 4.24
CA GLY A 2 8.15 -19.65 3.21
C GLY A 2 8.01 -19.09 1.79
N ALA A 3 8.41 -17.84 1.56
CA ALA A 3 8.45 -17.23 0.24
C ALA A 3 9.71 -17.72 -0.47
N SER A 4 9.59 -18.15 -1.72
CA SER A 4 10.73 -18.65 -2.49
C SER A 4 11.27 -17.62 -3.49
N ARG A 5 10.49 -16.57 -3.80
CA ARG A 5 10.91 -15.48 -4.69
C ARG A 5 10.26 -14.17 -4.29
N VAL A 6 11.05 -13.10 -4.37
CA VAL A 6 10.62 -11.71 -4.17
C VAL A 6 11.06 -10.88 -5.37
N PHE A 7 10.18 -10.03 -5.89
CA PHE A 7 10.49 -9.11 -6.99
C PHE A 7 10.00 -7.70 -6.65
N ILE A 8 10.94 -6.76 -6.51
CA ILE A 8 10.64 -5.35 -6.27
C ILE A 8 10.30 -4.69 -7.61
N PHE A 9 9.08 -4.18 -7.75
CA PHE A 9 8.61 -3.65 -9.04
C PHE A 9 8.37 -2.14 -9.03
N ASP A 10 8.32 -1.51 -7.86
CA ASP A 10 8.07 -0.06 -7.75
C ASP A 10 8.55 0.46 -6.39
N HIS A 11 8.84 1.76 -6.33
CA HIS A 11 9.00 2.48 -5.08
C HIS A 11 8.47 3.90 -5.21
N THR A 12 7.97 4.45 -4.11
CA THR A 12 7.50 5.84 -4.05
C THR A 12 8.08 6.53 -2.83
N ILE A 13 8.68 7.69 -3.07
CA ILE A 13 9.09 8.62 -2.01
C ILE A 13 8.02 9.70 -1.90
N ARG A 14 7.56 9.96 -0.68
CA ARG A 14 6.63 11.06 -0.38
C ARG A 14 7.33 12.06 0.53
N ARG A 15 7.47 13.28 0.02
CA ARG A 15 8.07 14.43 0.71
C ARG A 15 7.32 15.67 0.22
N GLN A 16 6.95 16.54 1.14
CA GLN A 16 6.39 17.84 0.80
C GLN A 16 7.49 18.89 0.92
N LEU A 17 7.96 19.40 -0.21
CA LEU A 17 8.97 20.46 -0.23
C LEU A 17 8.29 21.82 0.06
N PRO A 18 8.88 22.68 0.91
CA PRO A 18 8.35 24.03 1.13
C PRO A 18 8.32 24.83 -0.17
N GLY A 19 7.22 25.55 -0.43
CA GLY A 19 7.12 26.51 -1.54
C GLY A 19 6.93 25.92 -2.95
N THR A 20 6.85 24.59 -3.10
CA THR A 20 6.52 23.99 -4.40
C THR A 20 5.03 23.71 -4.48
N ALA A 21 4.34 24.32 -5.45
CA ALA A 21 3.08 23.77 -5.93
C ALA A 21 3.37 22.32 -6.34
N ALA A 22 2.49 21.36 -5.98
CA ALA A 22 2.70 19.93 -6.15
C ALA A 22 2.80 19.51 -7.63
N GLN A 23 3.90 19.89 -8.30
CA GLN A 23 4.22 19.56 -9.67
C GLN A 23 5.36 18.56 -9.66
N GLY A 24 5.10 17.39 -10.26
CA GLY A 24 6.04 16.28 -10.33
C GLY A 24 5.87 15.22 -9.24
N ARG A 25 6.54 14.07 -9.43
CA ARG A 25 6.51 12.93 -8.50
C ARG A 25 7.19 13.26 -7.16
N ALA A 26 8.16 14.17 -7.15
CA ALA A 26 9.00 14.52 -6.00
C ALA A 26 8.34 15.46 -4.98
N ALA A 27 7.24 16.12 -5.32
CA ALA A 27 6.52 17.06 -4.46
C ALA A 27 5.21 16.48 -3.88
N ARG A 28 5.04 15.15 -3.93
CA ARG A 28 3.81 14.50 -3.45
C ARG A 28 3.90 14.24 -1.95
N GLY A 29 3.12 14.99 -1.20
CA GLY A 29 2.93 14.75 0.23
C GLY A 29 2.22 13.42 0.56
N PRO A 30 2.01 13.16 1.86
CA PRO A 30 1.16 12.08 2.35
C PRO A 30 -0.23 12.05 1.69
N VAL A 31 -0.80 10.86 1.46
CA VAL A 31 -2.15 10.72 0.87
C VAL A 31 -3.17 10.58 1.97
N GLN A 32 -4.10 11.52 2.06
CA GLN A 32 -5.19 11.52 3.04
C GLN A 32 -6.50 10.88 2.53
N ARG A 33 -6.48 10.32 1.32
CA ARG A 33 -7.57 9.47 0.83
C ARG A 33 -7.31 8.04 1.30
N VAL A 34 -8.31 7.40 1.91
CA VAL A 34 -8.24 5.97 2.21
C VAL A 34 -8.20 5.17 0.92
N HIS A 35 -7.21 4.29 0.79
CA HIS A 35 -7.04 3.49 -0.42
C HIS A 35 -6.40 2.12 -0.14
N ILE A 36 -6.49 1.27 -1.17
CA ILE A 36 -5.63 0.10 -1.36
C ILE A 36 -5.03 0.22 -2.74
N ASP A 37 -3.72 -0.01 -2.85
CA ASP A 37 -2.92 0.28 -4.04
C ASP A 37 -3.31 -0.48 -5.30
N GLN A 38 -3.96 -1.64 -5.17
CA GLN A 38 -4.43 -2.43 -6.31
C GLN A 38 -5.78 -3.08 -6.01
N SER A 39 -6.63 -3.17 -7.06
CA SER A 39 -7.74 -4.14 -7.07
C SER A 39 -7.19 -5.57 -7.11
N TYR A 40 -8.02 -6.58 -6.79
CA TYR A 40 -7.58 -7.98 -6.90
C TYR A 40 -7.09 -8.34 -8.31
N LYS A 41 -7.81 -7.86 -9.33
CA LYS A 41 -7.45 -8.04 -10.73
C LYS A 41 -6.14 -7.33 -11.07
N ALA A 42 -6.02 -6.06 -10.67
CA ALA A 42 -4.83 -5.25 -10.93
C ALA A 42 -3.60 -5.74 -10.17
N ALA A 43 -3.77 -6.38 -9.02
CA ALA A 43 -2.67 -6.99 -8.28
C ALA A 43 -2.10 -8.20 -9.03
N LEU A 44 -2.96 -9.13 -9.47
CA LEU A 44 -2.52 -10.30 -10.23
C LEU A 44 -1.92 -9.91 -11.60
N SER A 45 -2.44 -8.88 -12.26
CA SER A 45 -1.89 -8.42 -13.54
C SER A 45 -0.45 -7.88 -13.43
N ARG A 46 0.06 -7.61 -12.23
CA ARG A 46 1.47 -7.23 -12.02
C ARG A 46 2.44 -8.35 -12.33
N VAL A 47 2.03 -9.61 -12.16
CA VAL A 47 2.90 -10.76 -12.42
C VAL A 47 3.28 -10.84 -13.90
N PRO A 48 2.35 -10.98 -14.87
CA PRO A 48 2.72 -11.03 -16.28
C PRO A 48 3.30 -9.71 -16.81
N HIS A 49 2.97 -8.58 -16.19
CA HIS A 49 3.54 -7.29 -16.60
C HIS A 49 5.03 -7.16 -16.25
N HIS A 50 5.45 -7.66 -15.09
CA HIS A 50 6.84 -7.52 -14.63
C HIS A 50 7.69 -8.77 -14.84
N LEU A 51 7.08 -9.94 -14.91
CA LEU A 51 7.73 -11.25 -15.01
C LEU A 51 7.03 -12.12 -16.07
N PRO A 52 6.97 -11.68 -17.34
CA PRO A 52 6.20 -12.35 -18.39
C PRO A 52 6.62 -13.81 -18.59
N ASP A 53 7.93 -14.09 -18.62
CA ASP A 53 8.47 -15.42 -18.92
C ASP A 53 8.14 -16.46 -17.84
N ASP A 54 7.92 -16.02 -16.60
CA ASP A 54 7.64 -16.88 -15.45
C ASP A 54 6.16 -16.85 -15.03
N ALA A 55 5.34 -16.01 -15.66
CA ALA A 55 4.02 -15.64 -15.15
C ALA A 55 3.10 -16.86 -14.93
N ASP A 56 3.02 -17.75 -15.92
CA ASP A 56 2.18 -18.95 -15.87
C ASP A 56 2.58 -19.90 -14.75
N LYS A 57 3.87 -19.96 -14.41
CA LYS A 57 4.37 -20.76 -13.29
C LYS A 57 4.07 -20.08 -11.96
N LEU A 58 4.36 -18.79 -11.85
CA LEU A 58 4.22 -18.03 -10.61
C LEU A 58 2.75 -17.87 -10.17
N LEU A 59 1.84 -17.73 -11.14
CA LEU A 59 0.40 -17.58 -10.88
C LEU A 59 -0.29 -18.87 -10.41
N LYS A 60 0.35 -20.04 -10.56
CA LYS A 60 -0.15 -21.32 -10.00
C LYS A 60 0.05 -21.42 -8.49
N GLY A 61 1.03 -20.68 -7.95
CA GLY A 61 1.28 -20.58 -6.53
C GLY A 61 0.58 -19.37 -5.91
N ARG A 62 0.69 -19.23 -4.60
CA ARG A 62 0.24 -18.03 -3.92
C ARG A 62 1.14 -16.85 -4.25
N VAL A 63 0.50 -15.81 -4.75
CA VAL A 63 1.06 -14.47 -4.98
C VAL A 63 0.58 -13.52 -3.89
N GLN A 64 1.48 -12.67 -3.40
CA GLN A 64 1.18 -11.53 -2.55
C GLN A 64 1.81 -10.25 -3.10
N ILE A 65 1.27 -9.11 -2.71
CA ILE A 65 1.95 -7.81 -2.79
C ILE A 65 2.13 -7.29 -1.37
N ILE A 66 3.39 -7.11 -0.97
CA ILE A 66 3.77 -6.54 0.32
C ILE A 66 4.52 -5.24 0.05
N ASN A 67 4.04 -4.16 0.66
CA ASN A 67 4.76 -2.89 0.64
C ASN A 67 5.58 -2.78 1.93
N VAL A 68 6.85 -2.43 1.80
CA VAL A 68 7.71 -2.04 2.91
C VAL A 68 7.64 -0.53 3.02
N TRP A 69 6.94 -0.04 4.04
CA TRP A 69 6.83 1.38 4.34
C TRP A 69 7.80 1.75 5.46
N ARG A 70 8.58 2.81 5.23
CA ARG A 70 9.59 3.30 6.17
C ARG A 70 9.59 4.83 6.22
N PRO A 71 9.59 5.44 7.40
CA PRO A 71 9.81 6.87 7.52
C PRO A 71 11.27 7.21 7.24
N ILE A 72 11.51 8.32 6.53
CA ILE A 72 12.86 8.83 6.25
C ILE A 72 13.37 9.68 7.41
N LYS A 73 12.45 10.34 8.12
CA LYS A 73 12.64 11.07 9.38
C LYS A 73 11.55 10.65 10.36
N THR A 74 11.79 10.81 11.67
CA THR A 74 10.77 10.53 12.70
C THR A 74 9.47 11.24 12.37
N VAL A 75 8.37 10.49 12.38
CA VAL A 75 7.04 11.01 12.06
C VAL A 75 6.52 11.84 13.22
N GLN A 76 6.19 13.11 12.96
CA GLN A 76 5.63 14.05 13.97
C GLN A 76 4.27 14.63 13.56
N ARG A 77 3.88 14.48 12.29
CA ARG A 77 2.55 14.78 11.77
C ARG A 77 2.24 13.89 10.58
N ASP A 78 0.98 13.86 10.16
CA ASP A 78 0.50 13.03 9.07
C ASP A 78 0.85 11.53 9.21
N PRO A 79 0.70 10.87 10.38
CA PRO A 79 1.10 9.47 10.56
C PRO A 79 0.37 8.50 9.63
N LEU A 80 0.95 7.31 9.43
CA LEU A 80 0.36 6.26 8.61
C LEU A 80 -0.63 5.44 9.47
N ALA A 81 -1.91 5.48 9.09
CA ALA A 81 -2.94 4.60 9.63
C ALA A 81 -3.17 3.40 8.73
N ILE A 82 -3.37 2.23 9.35
CA ILE A 82 -3.72 0.96 8.70
C ILE A 82 -5.02 0.45 9.32
N ALA A 83 -5.96 -0.01 8.49
CA ALA A 83 -7.18 -0.64 8.96
C ALA A 83 -6.96 -2.14 9.27
N ASP A 84 -7.62 -2.66 10.30
CA ASP A 84 -7.76 -4.11 10.48
C ASP A 84 -8.59 -4.67 9.32
N ALA A 85 -7.98 -5.56 8.53
CA ALA A 85 -8.62 -6.18 7.37
C ALA A 85 -9.97 -6.83 7.68
N ARG A 86 -10.16 -7.35 8.90
CA ARG A 86 -11.40 -8.04 9.32
C ARG A 86 -12.53 -7.06 9.63
N SER A 87 -12.21 -5.78 9.82
CA SER A 87 -13.17 -4.72 10.11
C SER A 87 -13.71 -4.04 8.85
N VAL A 88 -13.14 -4.34 7.68
CA VAL A 88 -13.47 -3.70 6.40
C VAL A 88 -14.13 -4.73 5.49
N ALA A 89 -15.43 -4.58 5.25
CA ALA A 89 -16.19 -5.50 4.42
C ALA A 89 -15.83 -5.36 2.93
N GLU A 90 -16.01 -6.42 2.14
CA GLU A 90 -15.84 -6.36 0.68
C GLU A 90 -16.78 -5.33 0.02
N SER A 91 -17.98 -5.14 0.58
CA SER A 91 -18.98 -4.16 0.12
C SER A 91 -18.53 -2.70 0.28
N ASP A 92 -17.55 -2.44 1.15
CA ASP A 92 -17.04 -1.09 1.39
C ASP A 92 -16.03 -0.67 0.32
N LEU A 93 -15.73 -1.52 -0.65
CA LEU A 93 -14.63 -1.31 -1.58
C LEU A 93 -15.16 -0.94 -2.94
N VAL A 94 -14.63 0.17 -3.43
CA VAL A 94 -15.06 0.73 -4.70
C VAL A 94 -13.86 0.71 -5.63
N VAL A 95 -13.94 -0.16 -6.65
CA VAL A 95 -12.91 -0.19 -7.70
C VAL A 95 -12.83 1.19 -8.33
N THR A 96 -11.64 1.76 -8.31
CA THR A 96 -11.35 3.07 -8.89
C THR A 96 -10.33 2.90 -10.01
N GLY A 97 -10.74 3.24 -11.24
CA GLY A 97 -9.86 3.16 -12.40
C GLY A 97 -8.76 4.21 -12.36
N LEU A 98 -7.53 3.79 -12.66
CA LEU A 98 -6.41 4.66 -12.98
C LEU A 98 -6.17 4.60 -14.49
N ILE A 99 -6.69 5.57 -15.21
CA ILE A 99 -6.57 5.63 -16.67
C ILE A 99 -5.37 6.49 -17.04
N TYR A 100 -4.37 5.87 -17.66
CA TYR A 100 -3.24 6.52 -18.31
C TYR A 100 -3.35 6.34 -19.83
N PRO A 101 -2.68 7.17 -20.65
CA PRO A 101 -2.72 7.02 -22.10
C PRO A 101 -2.29 5.63 -22.60
N ASP A 102 -1.34 5.01 -21.90
CA ASP A 102 -0.68 3.76 -22.26
C ASP A 102 -1.16 2.54 -21.46
N ARG A 103 -1.89 2.75 -20.35
CA ARG A 103 -2.29 1.66 -19.45
C ARG A 103 -3.53 1.98 -18.62
N ARG A 104 -4.26 0.93 -18.25
CA ARG A 104 -5.34 1.00 -17.25
C ARG A 104 -4.92 0.22 -16.01
N GLY A 105 -4.89 0.90 -14.87
CA GLY A 105 -4.78 0.29 -13.55
C GLY A 105 -6.09 0.39 -12.78
N GLU A 106 -6.17 -0.29 -11.65
CA GLU A 106 -7.30 -0.20 -10.74
C GLU A 106 -6.79 -0.20 -9.29
N THR A 107 -7.35 0.65 -8.45
CA THR A 107 -7.17 0.69 -7.00
C THR A 107 -8.50 0.43 -6.30
N TYR A 108 -8.51 0.33 -4.98
CA TYR A 108 -9.74 0.49 -4.21
C TYR A 108 -9.77 1.84 -3.51
N ALA A 109 -10.85 2.59 -3.70
CA ALA A 109 -11.33 3.53 -2.71
C ALA A 109 -12.17 2.77 -1.67
N VAL A 110 -12.32 3.33 -0.47
CA VAL A 110 -13.02 2.69 0.64
C VAL A 110 -14.14 3.60 1.13
N ARG A 111 -15.37 3.08 1.16
CA ARG A 111 -16.55 3.73 1.73
C ARG A 111 -16.35 3.87 3.23
N HIS A 112 -16.82 4.98 3.79
CA HIS A 112 -16.83 5.14 5.23
C HIS A 112 -17.73 4.11 5.90
N SER A 113 -17.27 3.54 7.02
CA SER A 113 -18.09 2.73 7.94
C SER A 113 -17.58 2.88 9.37
N ASN A 114 -18.51 2.99 10.33
CA ASN A 114 -18.19 3.03 11.76
C ASN A 114 -17.63 1.68 12.27
N ALA A 115 -17.75 0.61 11.48
CA ALA A 115 -17.18 -0.68 11.82
C ALA A 115 -15.65 -0.74 11.63
N HIS A 116 -15.08 0.17 10.83
CA HIS A 116 -13.65 0.16 10.51
C HIS A 116 -12.81 0.44 11.76
N LYS A 117 -11.86 -0.44 12.04
CA LYS A 117 -10.90 -0.29 13.13
C LYS A 117 -9.55 0.14 12.57
N TRP A 118 -9.12 1.33 12.96
CA TRP A 118 -7.87 1.95 12.49
C TRP A 118 -6.81 1.93 13.58
N TYR A 119 -5.57 1.68 13.16
CA TYR A 119 -4.41 1.66 14.04
C TYR A 119 -3.29 2.45 13.39
N TYR A 120 -2.51 3.14 14.22
CA TYR A 120 -1.28 3.79 13.82
C TYR A 120 -0.27 3.68 14.96
N LYS A 121 1.00 3.89 14.65
CA LYS A 121 2.05 4.03 15.64
C LYS A 121 2.54 5.47 15.64
N ASP A 122 2.44 6.11 16.78
CA ASP A 122 3.00 7.44 16.99
C ASP A 122 4.53 7.42 16.97
N GLY A 123 5.15 8.51 16.49
CA GLY A 123 6.60 8.70 16.57
C GLY A 123 7.44 7.68 15.79
N LEU A 124 6.91 7.01 14.76
CA LEU A 124 7.65 6.04 13.95
C LEU A 124 9.00 6.61 13.47
N THR A 125 10.08 5.92 13.83
CA THR A 125 11.46 6.33 13.56
C THR A 125 12.01 5.65 12.30
N PRO A 126 13.09 6.19 11.69
CA PRO A 126 13.72 5.55 10.52
C PRO A 126 14.28 4.15 10.76
N ASN A 127 14.34 3.66 11.99
CA ASN A 127 14.76 2.29 12.30
C ASN A 127 13.59 1.30 12.31
N GLU A 128 12.39 1.76 12.03
CA GLU A 128 11.17 0.98 12.09
C GLU A 128 10.52 0.90 10.71
N VAL A 129 9.92 -0.26 10.42
CA VAL A 129 9.25 -0.51 9.15
C VAL A 129 7.86 -1.07 9.40
N ILE A 130 6.91 -0.67 8.55
CA ILE A 130 5.58 -1.26 8.49
C ILE A 130 5.51 -2.08 7.21
N LEU A 131 5.13 -3.36 7.35
CA LEU A 131 4.78 -4.20 6.21
C LEU A 131 3.28 -4.07 5.95
N ILE A 132 2.92 -3.51 4.80
CA ILE A 132 1.54 -3.34 4.38
C ILE A 132 1.21 -4.46 3.41
N LYS A 133 0.33 -5.37 3.82
CA LYS A 133 -0.20 -6.39 2.90
C LYS A 133 -1.21 -5.74 1.95
N CYS A 134 -0.80 -5.49 0.71
CA CYS A 134 -1.66 -4.90 -0.30
C CYS A 134 -2.46 -5.93 -1.09
N PHE A 135 -1.95 -7.16 -1.19
CA PHE A 135 -2.64 -8.26 -1.86
C PHE A 135 -2.20 -9.64 -1.32
N ASP A 136 -3.13 -10.59 -1.33
CA ASP A 136 -2.92 -12.02 -1.09
C ASP A 136 -3.92 -12.78 -1.96
N SER A 137 -3.41 -13.66 -2.82
CA SER A 137 -4.24 -14.47 -3.72
C SER A 137 -5.13 -15.47 -2.97
N LYS A 138 -4.72 -15.94 -1.77
CA LYS A 138 -5.47 -16.92 -0.97
C LYS A 138 -6.79 -16.39 -0.44
N THR A 139 -7.81 -17.25 -0.44
CA THR A 139 -9.22 -16.93 -0.08
C THR A 139 -9.73 -17.68 1.16
N ASP A 140 -8.84 -18.26 1.96
CA ASP A 140 -9.13 -19.10 3.13
C ASP A 140 -9.46 -18.31 4.41
N GLY A 141 -10.05 -17.12 4.27
CA GLY A 141 -10.43 -16.26 5.40
C GLY A 141 -9.30 -15.42 5.99
N ARG A 142 -8.04 -15.56 5.53
CA ARG A 142 -6.94 -14.68 5.95
C ARG A 142 -7.13 -13.25 5.45
N ALA A 143 -6.44 -12.30 6.09
CA ALA A 143 -6.34 -10.93 5.57
C ALA A 143 -5.68 -10.92 4.19
N ARG A 144 -6.39 -10.40 3.19
CA ARG A 144 -5.91 -10.34 1.79
C ARG A 144 -5.37 -8.99 1.36
N ARG A 145 -5.77 -7.93 2.05
CA ARG A 145 -5.37 -6.54 1.79
C ARG A 145 -5.76 -5.67 2.98
N VAL A 146 -5.09 -4.54 3.15
CA VAL A 146 -5.43 -3.57 4.19
C VAL A 146 -5.55 -2.16 3.61
N PRO A 147 -6.69 -1.46 3.83
CA PRO A 147 -6.75 -0.02 3.64
C PRO A 147 -5.71 0.71 4.46
N HIS A 148 -5.14 1.75 3.88
CA HIS A 148 -4.18 2.60 4.55
C HIS A 148 -4.30 4.05 4.07
N THR A 149 -3.88 4.97 4.93
CA THR A 149 -3.94 6.41 4.66
C THR A 149 -3.02 7.18 5.58
N ALA A 150 -2.67 8.41 5.21
CA ALA A 150 -2.20 9.40 6.16
C ALA A 150 -3.41 10.15 6.74
N PHE A 151 -3.32 10.63 7.97
CA PHE A 151 -4.39 11.46 8.56
C PHE A 151 -3.82 12.67 9.28
N VAL A 152 -4.61 13.74 9.35
CA VAL A 152 -4.24 14.92 10.15
C VAL A 152 -4.44 14.58 11.62
N ASP A 153 -3.34 14.53 12.37
CA ASP A 153 -3.37 14.37 13.81
C ASP A 153 -3.64 15.73 14.47
N PRO A 154 -4.78 15.93 15.15
CA PRO A 154 -5.10 17.20 15.80
C PRO A 154 -4.19 17.53 16.99
N THR A 155 -3.41 16.56 17.47
CA THR A 155 -2.46 16.73 18.58
C THR A 155 -1.05 17.09 18.12
N ALA A 156 -0.77 17.02 16.81
CA ALA A 156 0.52 17.40 16.26
C ALA A 156 0.77 18.91 16.42
N SER A 157 2.00 19.28 16.75
CA SER A 157 2.42 20.69 16.81
C SER A 157 2.21 21.38 15.46
N SER A 158 1.80 22.65 15.46
CA SER A 158 1.72 23.49 14.26
C SER A 158 3.06 23.60 13.53
N ASP A 159 4.16 23.51 14.28
CA ASP A 159 5.53 23.61 13.78
C ASP A 159 6.13 22.24 13.43
N ALA A 160 5.35 21.15 13.57
CA ALA A 160 5.82 19.82 13.25
C ALA A 160 6.25 19.75 11.77
N PRO A 161 7.43 19.18 11.46
CA PRO A 161 7.92 19.11 10.10
C PRO A 161 7.05 18.17 9.24
N PRO A 162 6.90 18.43 7.93
CA PRO A 162 6.20 17.52 7.03
C PRO A 162 6.79 16.10 7.07
N ARG A 163 5.91 15.09 7.07
CA ARG A 163 6.34 13.68 7.00
C ARG A 163 7.10 13.40 5.71
N GLU A 164 8.23 12.71 5.86
CA GLU A 164 9.00 12.14 4.76
C GLU A 164 9.01 10.61 4.88
N SER A 165 8.63 9.89 3.82
CA SER A 165 8.57 8.43 3.84
C SER A 165 8.94 7.83 2.49
N ILE A 166 9.38 6.57 2.51
CA ILE A 166 9.55 5.73 1.33
C ILE A 166 8.69 4.48 1.47
N GLU A 167 8.11 4.06 0.35
CA GLU A 167 7.39 2.80 0.23
C GLU A 167 7.98 2.00 -0.94
N VAL A 168 8.37 0.76 -0.68
CA VAL A 168 8.89 -0.18 -1.68
C VAL A 168 7.88 -1.29 -1.87
N ARG A 169 7.51 -1.60 -3.11
CA ARG A 169 6.47 -2.59 -3.42
C ARG A 169 7.08 -3.86 -3.98
N ALA A 170 6.73 -4.98 -3.37
CA ALA A 170 7.28 -6.29 -3.73
C ALA A 170 6.18 -7.29 -4.07
N LEU A 171 6.33 -7.97 -5.20
CA LEU A 171 5.67 -9.24 -5.46
C LEU A 171 6.38 -10.32 -4.64
N VAL A 172 5.61 -11.12 -3.91
CA VAL A 172 6.12 -12.21 -3.07
C VAL A 172 5.43 -13.51 -3.49
N PHE A 173 6.21 -14.54 -3.79
CA PHE A 173 5.73 -15.78 -4.37
C PHE A 173 5.99 -16.98 -3.45
N HIS A 174 4.99 -17.84 -3.36
CA HIS A 174 5.01 -19.11 -2.62
C HIS A 174 4.56 -20.24 -3.55
N PRO A 175 5.47 -20.81 -4.37
CA PRO A 175 5.12 -21.82 -5.38
C PRO A 175 4.54 -23.11 -4.81
N GLU A 176 4.93 -23.47 -3.58
CA GLU A 176 4.45 -24.68 -2.88
C GLU A 176 3.09 -24.45 -2.20
N ASP A 177 2.69 -23.19 -1.98
CA ASP A 177 1.40 -22.80 -1.43
C ASP A 177 0.42 -22.54 -2.59
N GLN A 178 0.00 -23.60 -3.28
CA GLN A 178 -0.89 -23.52 -4.46
C GLN A 178 -2.23 -22.89 -4.10
N THR A 179 -2.80 -22.03 -4.96
CA THR A 179 -4.01 -21.24 -4.70
C THR A 179 -5.21 -22.04 -4.21
#